data_AF-A0A8S3XIM7-F1
#
_entry.id   AF-A0A8S3XIM7-F1
#
_cell.length_a   1.000
_cell.length_b   1.000
_cell.length_c   1.000
_cell.angle_alpha   90.00
_cell.angle_beta   90.00
_cell.angle_gamma   90.00
#
_symmetry.space_group_name_H-M   'P 1'
#
loop_
_entity.id
_entity.type
_entity.pdbx_description
1 polymer ?
#
loop_
_entity_poly.entity_id
_entity_poly.type
_entity_poly.pdbx_seq_one_letter_code
_entity_poly.pdbx_strand_id
1 'polypeptide(L)'
;MKIPTCQIFAWTDSTIVLSWLFGNLSRWNTFVRNRVVEILDNIGNQNWYHVQSQDNPVDAASRGKHVLDLKDDKMWWNGPEWLSTSNIKYSRSETITTNLERKIISVQVNLKQTSGSYSIATEFSRCDNLTELLKIITYCKRFLKGRELGNKETTITTITRKLEEALKICIKIVQRDTFEEDIQTLPRS
;
A
#
# COMPACT_ATOMS: atom_id res chain seq x y z
N MET A 1 -3.50 35.53 7.76
CA MET A 1 -2.92 36.30 6.65
C MET A 1 -3.79 36.07 5.43
N LYS A 2 -4.55 37.07 4.96
CA LYS A 2 -5.41 36.91 3.77
C LYS A 2 -4.60 37.35 2.54
N ILE A 3 -3.99 36.38 1.86
CA ILE A 3 -3.27 36.64 0.60
C ILE A 3 -4.33 36.75 -0.50
N PRO A 4 -4.36 37.83 -1.31
CA PRO A 4 -5.28 37.95 -2.43
C PRO A 4 -5.17 36.73 -3.37
N THR A 5 -6.29 36.18 -3.82
CA THR A 5 -6.40 34.96 -4.65
C THR A 5 -5.95 35.14 -6.10
N CYS A 6 -4.98 36.01 -6.34
CA CYS A 6 -4.26 36.08 -7.60
C CYS A 6 -3.35 34.83 -7.64
N GLN A 7 -3.66 33.88 -8.52
CA GLN A 7 -2.89 32.66 -8.83
C GLN A 7 -1.65 32.39 -7.95
N ILE A 8 -1.85 31.69 -6.81
CA ILE A 8 -0.79 31.38 -5.85
C ILE A 8 -0.05 30.13 -6.32
N PHE A 9 1.28 30.20 -6.35
CA PHE A 9 2.17 29.06 -6.59
C PHE A 9 3.02 28.81 -5.35
N ALA A 10 3.16 27.56 -4.94
CA ALA A 10 3.96 27.14 -3.80
C ALA A 10 5.04 26.15 -4.24
N TRP A 11 6.23 26.31 -3.67
CA TRP A 11 7.42 25.56 -4.06
C TRP A 11 8.09 24.95 -2.83
N THR A 12 8.51 23.69 -2.94
CA THR A 12 9.31 23.03 -1.92
C THR A 12 10.36 22.15 -2.58
N ASP A 13 11.53 22.04 -1.96
CA ASP A 13 12.60 21.14 -2.38
C ASP A 13 12.48 19.75 -1.75
N SER A 14 11.55 19.58 -0.80
CA SER A 14 11.30 18.29 -0.17
C SER A 14 10.39 17.42 -1.02
N THR A 15 10.99 16.49 -1.76
CA THR A 15 10.26 15.44 -2.49
C THR A 15 9.40 14.56 -1.56
N ILE A 16 9.82 14.38 -0.30
CA ILE A 16 9.01 13.69 0.71
C ILE A 16 7.71 14.47 0.98
N VAL A 17 7.80 15.78 1.22
CA VAL A 17 6.61 16.63 1.42
C VAL A 17 5.70 16.62 0.19
N LEU A 18 6.27 16.73 -1.01
CA LEU A 18 5.49 16.64 -2.26
C LEU A 18 4.78 15.29 -2.39
N SER A 19 5.44 14.19 -2.02
CA SER A 19 4.81 12.87 -2.04
C SER A 19 3.64 12.76 -1.06
N TRP A 20 3.70 13.46 0.09
CA TRP A 20 2.60 13.53 1.04
C TRP A 20 1.45 14.36 0.50
N LEU A 21 1.73 15.52 -0.10
CA LEU A 21 0.76 16.42 -0.70
C LEU A 21 0.04 15.77 -1.89
N PHE A 22 0.77 15.05 -2.75
CA PHE A 22 0.20 14.42 -3.95
C PHE A 22 -0.46 13.07 -3.66
N GLY A 23 -0.10 12.44 -2.54
CA GLY A 23 -0.61 11.14 -2.13
C GLY A 23 -2.00 11.19 -1.49
N ASN A 24 -2.61 10.01 -1.33
CA ASN A 24 -3.89 9.88 -0.64
C ASN A 24 -3.72 10.07 0.89
N LEU A 25 -4.47 11.02 1.47
CA LEU A 25 -4.45 11.38 2.88
C LEU A 25 -4.63 10.21 3.86
N SER A 26 -5.40 9.18 3.48
CA SER A 26 -5.64 8.00 4.32
C SER A 26 -4.39 7.15 4.53
N ARG A 27 -3.37 7.31 3.69
CA ARG A 27 -2.12 6.55 3.75
C ARG A 27 -1.21 7.03 4.87
N TRP A 28 -1.34 8.28 5.30
CA TRP A 28 -0.43 8.91 6.26
C TRP A 28 -0.90 8.71 7.70
N ASN A 29 0.05 8.69 8.63
CA ASN A 29 -0.28 8.74 10.04
C ASN A 29 -1.03 10.03 10.40
N THR A 30 -1.64 10.07 11.58
CA THR A 30 -2.51 11.18 11.99
C THR A 30 -1.79 12.53 11.97
N PHE A 31 -0.52 12.57 12.41
CA PHE A 31 0.24 13.82 12.45
C PHE A 31 0.47 14.40 11.06
N VAL A 32 1.03 13.61 10.14
CA VAL A 32 1.29 14.04 8.76
C VAL A 32 -0.02 14.35 8.05
N ARG A 33 -1.04 13.50 8.19
CA ARG A 33 -2.36 13.72 7.58
C ARG A 33 -2.94 15.08 7.98
N ASN A 34 -2.95 15.41 9.26
CA ASN A 34 -3.55 16.66 9.74
C ASN A 34 -2.81 17.89 9.20
N ARG A 35 -1.48 17.83 9.12
CA ARG A 35 -0.66 18.91 8.54
C ARG A 35 -0.87 19.05 7.04
N VAL A 36 -0.94 17.94 6.32
CA VAL A 36 -1.21 17.97 4.87
C VAL A 36 -2.58 18.57 4.60
N VAL A 37 -3.61 18.24 5.39
CA VAL A 37 -4.95 18.85 5.26
C VAL A 37 -4.88 20.36 5.48
N GLU A 38 -4.25 20.82 6.57
CA GLU A 38 -4.10 22.24 6.86
C GLU A 38 -3.37 22.99 5.72
N ILE A 39 -2.32 22.40 5.17
CA ILE A 39 -1.57 22.97 4.04
C ILE A 39 -2.46 23.07 2.79
N LEU A 40 -3.19 22.00 2.46
CA LEU A 40 -4.04 21.93 1.27
C LEU A 40 -5.28 22.81 1.35
N ASP A 41 -5.81 23.06 2.55
CA ASP A 41 -6.91 23.99 2.79
C ASP A 41 -6.49 25.44 2.53
N ASN A 42 -5.21 25.78 2.76
CA ASN A 42 -4.66 27.09 2.47
C ASN A 42 -4.22 27.24 1.00
N ILE A 43 -3.58 26.22 0.44
CA ILE A 43 -3.07 26.22 -0.94
C ILE A 43 -3.41 24.88 -1.58
N GLY A 44 -4.29 24.93 -2.59
CA GLY A 44 -4.74 23.73 -3.32
C GLY A 44 -3.59 22.90 -3.88
N ASN A 45 -3.78 21.59 -3.91
CA ASN A 45 -2.78 20.59 -4.30
C ASN A 45 -2.12 20.89 -5.66
N GLN A 46 -2.91 21.35 -6.62
CA GLN A 46 -2.50 21.69 -7.97
C GLN A 46 -1.48 22.85 -8.05
N ASN A 47 -1.32 23.62 -6.98
CA ASN A 47 -0.45 24.78 -6.92
C ASN A 47 0.92 24.48 -6.29
N TRP A 48 1.21 23.22 -5.96
CA TRP A 48 2.47 22.80 -5.34
C TRP A 48 3.45 22.20 -6.34
N TYR A 49 4.69 22.69 -6.33
CA TYR A 49 5.74 22.32 -7.28
C TYR A 49 7.07 22.08 -6.59
N HIS A 50 7.97 21.39 -7.30
CA HIS A 50 9.32 21.12 -6.84
C HIS A 50 10.28 22.24 -7.26
N VAL A 51 11.09 22.72 -6.33
CA VAL A 51 12.28 23.55 -6.60
C VAL A 51 13.53 22.78 -6.21
N GLN A 52 14.65 22.94 -6.92
CA GLN A 52 15.91 22.31 -6.49
C GLN A 52 16.39 22.95 -5.18
N SER A 53 17.03 22.20 -4.27
CA SER A 53 17.49 22.76 -2.99
C SER A 53 18.44 23.95 -3.15
N GLN A 54 19.27 23.96 -4.20
CA GLN A 54 20.14 25.10 -4.53
C GLN A 54 19.36 26.36 -4.94
N ASP A 55 18.14 26.17 -5.46
CA ASP A 55 17.23 27.21 -5.91
C ASP A 55 16.19 27.58 -4.82
N ASN A 56 16.28 26.98 -3.63
CA ASN A 56 15.39 27.28 -2.51
C ASN A 56 16.00 28.35 -1.61
N PRO A 57 15.52 29.61 -1.63
CA PRO A 57 16.09 30.67 -0.79
C PRO A 57 15.94 30.38 0.71
N VAL A 58 14.92 29.60 1.11
CA VAL A 58 14.66 29.25 2.52
C VAL A 58 15.75 28.37 3.11
N ASP A 59 16.54 27.67 2.30
CA ASP A 59 17.69 26.89 2.77
C ASP A 59 18.74 27.77 3.45
N ALA A 60 18.96 29.01 2.97
CA ALA A 60 19.91 29.93 3.58
C ALA A 60 19.52 30.30 5.02
N ALA A 61 18.23 30.53 5.26
CA ALA A 61 17.72 30.83 6.59
C ALA A 61 17.70 29.59 7.49
N SER A 62 17.25 28.44 6.99
CA SER A 62 17.11 27.23 7.80
C SER A 62 18.45 26.58 8.18
N ARG A 63 19.50 26.77 7.38
CA ARG A 63 20.87 26.30 7.68
C ARG A 63 21.67 27.25 8.56
N GLY A 64 21.11 28.41 8.93
CA GLY A 64 21.74 29.34 9.87
C GLY A 64 22.82 30.23 9.25
N LYS A 65 22.57 30.76 8.03
CA LYS A 65 23.48 31.75 7.43
C LYS A 65 23.60 33.00 8.31
N HIS A 66 24.81 33.55 8.41
CA HIS A 66 25.06 34.74 9.22
C HIS A 66 24.29 35.93 8.65
N VAL A 67 23.74 36.79 9.52
CA VAL A 67 22.88 37.92 9.10
C VAL A 67 23.59 38.87 8.15
N LEU A 68 24.90 39.09 8.36
CA LEU A 68 25.71 39.93 7.47
C LEU A 68 25.83 39.32 6.06
N ASP A 69 25.96 38.01 5.95
CA ASP A 69 26.04 37.33 4.66
C ASP A 69 24.67 37.29 3.96
N LEU A 70 23.58 37.31 4.75
CA LEU A 70 22.22 37.37 4.23
C LEU A 70 21.89 38.75 3.64
N LYS A 71 22.48 39.82 4.19
CA LYS A 71 22.29 41.19 3.70
C LYS A 71 22.63 41.32 2.22
N ASP A 72 23.71 40.66 1.80
CA ASP A 72 24.21 40.73 0.42
C ASP A 72 23.80 39.50 -0.42
N ASP A 73 22.96 38.61 0.13
CA ASP A 73 22.50 37.39 -0.55
C ASP A 73 21.37 37.69 -1.54
N LYS A 74 21.73 37.81 -2.82
CA LYS A 74 20.76 38.01 -3.91
C LYS A 74 19.73 36.90 -4.01
N MET A 75 20.10 35.65 -3.72
CA MET A 75 19.21 34.51 -3.81
C MET A 75 18.11 34.60 -2.75
N TRP A 76 18.47 35.01 -1.53
CA TRP A 76 17.51 35.24 -0.45
C TRP A 76 16.51 36.35 -0.77
N TRP A 77 16.99 37.50 -1.27
CA TRP A 77 16.15 38.67 -1.48
C TRP A 77 15.34 38.64 -2.77
N ASN A 78 15.89 38.07 -3.85
CA ASN A 78 15.27 38.10 -5.16
C ASN A 78 14.70 36.73 -5.58
N GLY A 79 15.11 35.65 -4.90
CA GLY A 79 14.84 34.29 -5.34
C GLY A 79 15.62 33.91 -6.60
N PRO A 80 15.36 32.72 -7.14
CA PRO A 80 15.95 32.29 -8.40
C PRO A 80 15.45 33.10 -9.60
N GLU A 81 16.33 33.36 -10.57
CA GLU A 81 16.03 34.17 -11.76
C GLU A 81 14.82 33.64 -12.55
N TRP A 82 14.65 32.32 -12.60
CA TRP A 82 13.56 31.69 -13.36
C TRP A 82 12.17 32.01 -12.78
N LEU A 83 12.05 32.34 -11.49
CA LEU A 83 10.77 32.80 -10.90
C LEU A 83 10.38 34.20 -11.38
N SER A 84 11.34 35.01 -11.81
CA SER A 84 11.09 36.37 -12.33
C SER A 84 10.69 36.38 -13.81
N THR A 85 10.70 35.22 -14.46
CA THR A 85 10.36 35.09 -15.89
C THR A 85 8.85 35.02 -16.10
N SER A 86 8.33 35.68 -17.14
CA SER A 86 6.88 35.72 -17.43
C SER A 86 6.24 34.36 -17.74
N ASN A 87 7.05 33.39 -18.19
CA ASN A 87 6.62 32.01 -18.47
C ASN A 87 7.46 31.03 -17.65
N ILE A 88 6.99 30.75 -16.43
CA ILE A 88 7.63 29.77 -15.55
C ILE A 88 7.29 28.37 -16.09
N LYS A 89 8.32 27.62 -16.49
CA LYS A 89 8.17 26.20 -16.84
C LYS A 89 8.30 25.37 -15.57
N TYR A 90 7.19 24.80 -15.11
CA TYR A 90 7.17 23.83 -14.03
C TYR A 90 6.71 22.47 -14.55
N SER A 91 7.32 21.41 -14.02
CA SER A 91 6.85 20.04 -14.22
C SER A 91 6.36 19.49 -12.89
N ARG A 92 5.16 18.90 -12.91
CA ARG A 92 4.65 18.13 -11.78
C ARG A 92 5.01 16.68 -12.05
N SER A 93 5.97 16.15 -11.31
CA SER A 93 6.28 14.73 -11.40
C SER A 93 5.13 13.93 -10.76
N GLU A 94 4.41 13.16 -11.59
CA GLU A 94 3.30 12.32 -11.14
C GLU A 94 3.77 11.12 -10.28
N THR A 95 5.08 10.84 -10.28
CA THR A 95 5.65 9.60 -9.75
C THR A 95 6.39 9.76 -8.42
N ILE A 96 6.18 10.84 -7.68
CA ILE A 96 6.83 11.02 -6.37
C ILE A 96 6.09 10.18 -5.33
N THR A 97 6.72 9.11 -4.84
CA THR A 97 6.12 8.23 -3.84
C THR A 97 7.05 8.03 -2.65
N THR A 98 6.47 7.95 -1.45
CA THR A 98 7.19 7.57 -0.23
C THR A 98 6.38 6.58 0.60
N ASN A 99 7.09 5.86 1.47
CA ASN A 99 6.52 5.03 2.52
C ASN A 99 6.79 5.60 3.93
N LEU A 100 7.58 6.67 4.03
CA LEU A 100 7.83 7.37 5.29
C LEU A 100 6.52 7.92 5.85
N GLU A 101 6.33 7.77 7.16
CA GLU A 101 5.15 8.23 7.90
C GLU A 101 3.82 7.59 7.43
N ARG A 102 3.89 6.48 6.71
CA ARG A 102 2.70 5.68 6.36
C ARG A 102 2.04 5.17 7.64
N LYS A 103 0.72 5.25 7.69
CA LYS A 103 -0.10 4.63 8.73
C LYS A 103 0.15 3.11 8.74
N ILE A 104 0.67 2.60 9.85
CA ILE A 104 0.79 1.16 10.08
C ILE A 104 -0.60 0.65 10.46
N ILE A 105 -1.20 -0.17 9.60
CA ILE A 105 -2.46 -0.86 9.90
C ILE A 105 -2.09 -2.24 10.44
N SER A 106 -2.15 -2.38 11.77
CA SER A 106 -2.10 -3.69 12.41
C SER A 106 -3.50 -4.32 12.32
N VAL A 107 -3.60 -5.45 11.63
CA VAL A 107 -4.83 -6.24 11.62
C VAL A 107 -4.71 -7.23 12.76
N GLN A 108 -5.51 -7.05 13.80
CA GLN A 108 -5.63 -8.04 14.87
C GLN A 108 -6.71 -9.05 14.48
N VAL A 109 -6.32 -10.32 14.40
CA VAL A 109 -7.25 -11.43 14.13
C VAL A 109 -7.49 -12.16 15.44
N ASN A 110 -8.71 -12.09 15.95
CA ASN A 110 -9.12 -12.91 17.08
C ASN A 110 -9.41 -14.33 16.58
N LEU A 111 -8.45 -15.24 16.78
CA LEU A 111 -8.62 -16.66 16.52
C LEU A 111 -9.38 -17.28 17.69
N LYS A 112 -10.66 -17.61 17.47
CA LYS A 112 -11.41 -18.45 18.39
C LYS A 112 -11.07 -19.91 18.07
N GLN A 113 -10.17 -20.50 18.85
CA GLN A 113 -9.84 -21.91 18.71
C GLN A 113 -11.01 -22.71 19.28
N THR A 114 -11.87 -23.23 18.40
CA THR A 114 -12.95 -24.15 18.79
C THR A 114 -12.33 -25.53 18.97
N SER A 115 -12.39 -26.09 20.18
CA SER A 115 -11.83 -27.41 20.53
C SER A 115 -12.61 -28.60 19.96
N GLY A 116 -13.39 -28.40 18.88
CA GLY A 116 -14.17 -29.45 18.23
C GLY A 116 -13.34 -30.22 17.20
N SER A 117 -13.64 -31.51 17.03
CA SER A 117 -13.16 -32.27 15.88
C SER A 117 -13.72 -31.66 14.60
N TYR A 118 -12.86 -31.02 13.80
CA TYR A 118 -13.23 -30.50 12.49
C TYR A 118 -13.25 -31.65 11.48
N SER A 119 -14.44 -32.16 11.16
CA SER A 119 -14.60 -33.03 9.99
C SER A 119 -14.88 -32.18 8.75
N ILE A 120 -14.25 -32.51 7.63
CA ILE A 120 -14.54 -31.91 6.34
C ILE A 120 -16.00 -32.12 5.92
N ALA A 121 -16.66 -33.16 6.45
CA ALA A 121 -18.07 -33.43 6.23
C ALA A 121 -18.95 -32.29 6.77
N THR A 122 -18.56 -31.67 7.89
CA THR A 122 -19.27 -30.53 8.49
C THR A 122 -19.06 -29.24 7.69
N GLU A 123 -17.94 -29.10 6.97
CA GLU A 123 -17.73 -27.98 6.04
C GLU A 123 -18.37 -28.24 4.67
N PHE A 124 -18.52 -29.52 4.27
CA PHE A 124 -19.26 -29.89 3.06
C PHE A 124 -20.73 -29.46 3.14
N SER A 125 -21.36 -29.61 4.31
CA SER A 125 -22.75 -29.18 4.53
C SER A 125 -22.96 -27.67 4.45
N ARG A 126 -21.87 -26.88 4.45
CA ARG A 126 -21.88 -25.42 4.28
C ARG A 126 -21.63 -24.98 2.84
N CYS A 127 -21.32 -25.91 1.95
CA CYS A 127 -21.12 -25.66 0.52
C CYS A 127 -22.32 -26.19 -0.26
N ASP A 128 -22.69 -25.52 -1.36
CA ASP A 128 -23.85 -25.92 -2.18
C ASP A 128 -23.55 -27.17 -3.01
N ASN A 129 -22.26 -27.42 -3.31
CA ASN A 129 -21.82 -28.58 -4.08
C ASN A 129 -20.33 -28.88 -3.86
N LEU A 130 -19.92 -30.08 -4.31
CA LEU A 130 -18.53 -30.53 -4.24
C LEU A 130 -17.56 -29.59 -4.96
N THR A 131 -17.94 -29.04 -6.13
CA THR A 131 -17.06 -28.14 -6.89
C THR A 131 -16.72 -26.87 -6.13
N GLU A 132 -17.67 -26.31 -5.39
CA GLU A 132 -17.45 -25.17 -4.51
C GLU A 132 -16.47 -25.49 -3.38
N LEU A 133 -16.66 -26.61 -2.70
CA LEU A 133 -15.72 -27.06 -1.66
C LEU A 133 -14.29 -27.24 -2.22
N LEU A 134 -14.16 -27.87 -3.39
CA LEU A 134 -12.86 -28.08 -4.03
C LEU A 134 -12.18 -26.75 -4.39
N LYS A 135 -12.95 -25.74 -4.81
CA LYS A 135 -12.44 -24.38 -5.04
C LYS A 135 -11.93 -23.77 -3.74
N ILE A 136 -12.72 -23.84 -2.65
CA ILE A 136 -12.32 -23.31 -1.33
C ILE A 136 -11.00 -23.94 -0.86
N ILE A 137 -10.91 -25.28 -0.88
CA ILE A 137 -9.67 -26.00 -0.49
C ILE A 137 -8.49 -25.60 -1.37
N THR A 138 -8.72 -25.46 -2.69
CA THR A 138 -7.68 -24.99 -3.62
C THR A 138 -7.21 -23.58 -3.27
N TYR A 139 -8.12 -22.68 -2.90
CA TYR A 139 -7.78 -21.33 -2.45
C TYR A 139 -7.03 -21.34 -1.11
N CYS A 140 -7.46 -22.13 -0.13
CA CYS A 140 -6.76 -22.31 1.14
C CYS A 140 -5.32 -22.82 0.92
N LYS A 141 -5.14 -23.84 0.06
CA LYS A 141 -3.79 -24.33 -0.32
C LYS A 141 -2.95 -23.27 -1.00
N ARG A 142 -3.54 -22.48 -1.91
CA ARG A 142 -2.85 -21.35 -2.56
C ARG A 142 -2.41 -20.30 -1.55
N PHE A 143 -3.27 -19.99 -0.58
CA PHE A 143 -2.96 -19.03 0.48
C PHE A 143 -1.83 -19.53 1.39
N LEU A 144 -1.90 -20.78 1.85
CA LEU A 144 -0.90 -21.39 2.75
C LEU A 144 0.47 -21.58 2.10
N LYS A 145 0.54 -21.79 0.77
CA LYS A 145 1.81 -21.89 0.05
C LYS A 145 2.56 -20.56 -0.09
N GLY A 146 2.00 -19.46 0.43
CA GLY A 146 2.58 -18.13 0.28
C GLY A 146 2.29 -17.58 -1.12
N ARG A 147 1.92 -16.30 -1.18
CA ARG A 147 1.54 -15.56 -2.38
C ARG A 147 2.50 -15.76 -3.56
N GLU A 148 2.22 -16.71 -4.45
CA GLU A 148 2.53 -16.54 -5.87
C GLU A 148 1.47 -15.63 -6.49
N LEU A 149 1.46 -14.34 -6.11
CA LEU A 149 0.71 -13.29 -6.81
C LEU A 149 1.48 -12.84 -8.06
N GLY A 150 2.04 -13.79 -8.80
CA GLY A 150 2.46 -13.56 -10.19
C GLY A 150 1.28 -13.93 -11.07
N ASN A 151 0.80 -12.99 -11.88
CA ASN A 151 -0.15 -13.20 -12.98
C ASN A 151 0.44 -14.19 -14.01
N LYS A 152 0.56 -15.47 -13.64
CA LYS A 152 0.75 -16.55 -14.60
C LYS A 152 -0.64 -16.96 -15.02
N GLU A 153 -0.98 -16.67 -16.27
CA GLU A 153 -2.20 -17.13 -16.92
C GLU A 153 -2.46 -18.58 -16.51
N THR A 154 -3.50 -18.78 -15.71
CA THR A 154 -3.82 -20.11 -15.19
C THR A 154 -4.55 -20.85 -16.31
N THR A 155 -3.83 -21.64 -17.10
CA THR A 155 -4.42 -22.52 -18.13
C THR A 155 -5.44 -23.49 -17.52
N ILE A 156 -6.48 -23.87 -18.26
CA ILE A 156 -7.55 -24.80 -17.82
C ILE A 156 -6.95 -26.09 -17.19
N THR A 157 -5.90 -26.66 -17.79
CA THR A 157 -5.19 -27.85 -17.29
C THR A 157 -4.65 -27.66 -15.86
N THR A 158 -4.21 -26.46 -15.51
CA THR A 158 -3.72 -26.12 -14.17
C THR A 158 -4.85 -26.03 -13.14
N ILE A 159 -6.05 -25.66 -13.57
CA ILE A 159 -7.25 -25.63 -12.72
C ILE A 159 -7.71 -27.05 -12.44
N THR A 160 -7.85 -27.88 -13.46
CA THR A 160 -8.29 -29.29 -13.33
C THR A 160 -7.39 -30.08 -12.39
N ARG A 161 -6.07 -30.00 -12.58
CA ARG A 161 -5.10 -30.68 -11.70
C ARG A 161 -5.19 -30.22 -10.24
N LYS A 162 -5.43 -28.92 -9.99
CA LYS A 162 -5.58 -28.38 -8.62
C LYS A 162 -6.86 -28.89 -7.95
N LEU A 163 -7.96 -29.03 -8.71
CA LEU A 163 -9.22 -29.58 -8.21
C LEU A 163 -9.12 -31.08 -7.93
N GLU A 164 -8.41 -31.85 -8.77
CA GLU A 164 -8.14 -33.28 -8.51
C GLU A 164 -7.32 -33.50 -7.23
N GLU A 165 -6.31 -32.66 -6.98
CA GLU A 165 -5.57 -32.71 -5.73
C GLU A 165 -6.46 -32.39 -4.52
N ALA A 166 -7.33 -31.38 -4.63
CA ALA A 166 -8.29 -31.05 -3.58
C ALA A 166 -9.25 -32.22 -3.33
N LEU A 167 -9.70 -32.89 -4.39
CA LEU A 167 -10.61 -34.03 -4.30
C LEU A 167 -9.95 -35.21 -3.58
N LYS A 168 -8.69 -35.52 -3.90
CA LYS A 168 -7.92 -36.55 -3.19
C LYS A 168 -7.78 -36.25 -1.70
N ILE A 169 -7.69 -34.97 -1.32
CA ILE A 169 -7.66 -34.58 0.10
C ILE A 169 -9.00 -34.87 0.76
N CYS A 170 -10.11 -34.47 0.15
CA CYS A 170 -11.45 -34.77 0.67
C CYS A 170 -11.65 -36.28 0.86
N ILE A 171 -11.29 -37.08 -0.15
CA ILE A 171 -11.38 -38.53 -0.10
C ILE A 171 -10.54 -39.09 1.05
N LYS A 172 -9.28 -38.67 1.21
CA LYS A 172 -8.41 -39.15 2.29
C LYS A 172 -8.94 -38.80 3.68
N ILE A 173 -9.59 -37.64 3.83
CA ILE A 173 -10.17 -37.22 5.11
C ILE A 173 -11.41 -38.08 5.42
N VAL A 174 -12.35 -38.21 4.47
CA VAL A 174 -13.54 -39.06 4.66
C VAL A 174 -13.15 -40.53 4.88
N GLN A 175 -12.14 -41.02 4.17
CA GLN A 175 -11.61 -42.37 4.37
C GLN A 175 -11.06 -42.55 5.78
N ARG A 176 -10.31 -41.58 6.30
CA ARG A 176 -9.81 -41.62 7.68
C ARG A 176 -10.96 -41.55 8.68
N ASP A 177 -11.94 -40.68 8.48
CA ASP A 177 -13.04 -40.47 9.43
C ASP A 177 -13.98 -41.69 9.49
N THR A 178 -14.21 -42.36 8.36
CA THR A 178 -15.20 -43.45 8.26
C THR A 178 -14.60 -44.86 8.34
N PHE A 179 -13.38 -45.05 7.84
CA PHE A 179 -12.75 -46.37 7.68
C PHE A 179 -11.41 -46.45 8.44
N GLU A 180 -11.31 -45.77 9.59
CA GLU A 180 -10.07 -45.72 10.37
C GLU A 180 -9.56 -47.12 10.72
N GLU A 181 -10.44 -47.98 11.22
CA GLU A 181 -10.12 -49.35 11.64
C GLU A 181 -9.67 -50.22 10.45
N ASP A 182 -10.36 -50.13 9.32
CA ASP A 182 -10.00 -50.85 8.10
C ASP A 182 -8.63 -50.38 7.55
N ILE A 183 -8.36 -49.08 7.60
CA ILE A 183 -7.06 -48.53 7.17
C ILE A 183 -5.92 -49.00 8.09
N GLN A 184 -6.17 -49.12 9.40
CA GLN A 184 -5.18 -49.60 10.36
C GLN A 184 -4.85 -51.09 10.19
N THR A 185 -5.77 -51.88 9.67
CA THR A 185 -5.60 -53.34 9.44
C THR A 185 -4.98 -53.68 8.09
N LEU A 186 -4.83 -52.71 7.17
CA LEU A 186 -4.14 -52.93 5.89
C LEU A 186 -2.64 -53.21 6.10
N PRO A 187 -2.08 -54.23 5.43
CA PRO A 187 -0.65 -54.48 5.48
C PRO A 187 0.12 -53.29 4.90
N ARG A 188 1.08 -52.76 5.67
CA ARG A 188 1.96 -51.68 5.20
C ARG A 188 2.88 -52.25 4.12
N SER A 189 2.69 -51.79 2.88
CA SER A 189 3.57 -52.02 1.73
C SER A 189 4.83 -51.16 1.80
#